data_AF-A0A1F9DDQ7-F1
#
_entry.id   AF-A0A1F9DDQ7-F1
#
_cell.length_a   1.000
_cell.length_b   1.000
_cell.length_c   1.000
_cell.angle_alpha   90.00
_cell.angle_beta   90.00
_cell.angle_gamma   90.00
#
_symmetry.space_group_name_H-M   'P 1'
#
loop_
_entity.id
_entity.type
_entity.pdbx_description
1 polymer ?
#
loop_
_entity_poly.entity_id
_entity_poly.type
_entity_poly.pdbx_seq_one_letter_code
_entity_poly.pdbx_strand_id
1 'polypeptide(L)'
;MEAESFADPEIVQHLNGHFITVRTNIDREKKIASNYYVRTLPTSWFLEPDGSKITNIPGYVNPDTFLVILKYIASGSYKRMTLKEFFTSQK
;
A
#
# COMPACT_ATOMS: atom_id res chain seq x y z
N MET A 1 -10.26 -0.16 -7.98
CA MET A 1 -9.22 -0.70 -7.05
C MET A 1 -9.33 -2.19 -6.85
N GLU A 2 -10.39 -2.72 -6.22
CA GLU A 2 -10.40 -4.17 -5.92
C GLU A 2 -10.44 -5.06 -7.17
N ALA A 3 -11.28 -4.72 -8.15
CA ALA A 3 -11.39 -5.50 -9.38
C ALA A 3 -10.26 -5.26 -10.41
N GLU A 4 -9.44 -4.22 -10.20
CA GLU A 4 -8.45 -3.78 -11.20
C GLU A 4 -7.02 -3.97 -10.70
N SER A 5 -6.70 -3.52 -9.48
CA SER A 5 -5.35 -3.61 -8.93
C SER A 5 -5.05 -4.99 -8.33
N PHE A 6 -6.03 -5.65 -7.69
CA PHE A 6 -5.82 -7.00 -7.12
C PHE A 6 -6.10 -8.14 -8.11
N ALA A 7 -6.58 -7.82 -9.31
CA ALA A 7 -6.73 -8.78 -10.41
C ALA A 7 -5.51 -8.80 -11.34
N ASP A 8 -4.66 -7.76 -11.29
CA ASP A 8 -3.45 -7.67 -12.08
C ASP A 8 -2.40 -8.71 -11.61
N PRO A 9 -1.95 -9.64 -12.48
CA PRO A 9 -1.01 -10.68 -12.10
C PRO A 9 0.34 -10.16 -11.59
N GLU A 10 0.83 -9.02 -12.09
CA GLU A 10 2.09 -8.44 -11.65
C GLU A 10 1.96 -7.89 -10.22
N ILE A 11 0.84 -7.21 -9.93
CA ILE A 11 0.55 -6.71 -8.58
C ILE A 11 0.40 -7.87 -7.61
N VAL A 12 -0.36 -8.92 -7.98
CA VAL A 12 -0.54 -10.11 -7.15
C VAL A 12 0.79 -10.81 -6.86
N GLN A 13 1.63 -10.99 -7.89
CA GLN A 13 2.94 -11.59 -7.73
C GLN A 13 3.83 -10.77 -6.79
N HIS A 14 3.83 -9.43 -6.94
CA HIS A 14 4.64 -8.57 -6.12
C HIS A 14 4.18 -8.55 -4.66
N LEU A 15 2.86 -8.54 -4.43
CA LEU A 15 2.26 -8.65 -3.10
C LEU A 15 2.64 -9.97 -2.43
N ASN A 16 2.46 -11.10 -3.11
CA ASN A 16 2.76 -12.42 -2.56
C ASN A 16 4.26 -12.63 -2.28
N GLY A 17 5.14 -11.98 -3.04
CA GLY A 17 6.59 -12.12 -2.88
C GLY A 17 7.21 -11.23 -1.79
N HIS A 18 6.61 -10.08 -1.48
CA HIS A 18 7.25 -9.05 -0.67
C HIS A 18 6.41 -8.56 0.53
N PHE A 19 5.12 -8.90 0.58
CA PHE A 19 4.20 -8.37 1.57
C PHE A 19 3.38 -9.47 2.25
N ILE A 20 3.05 -9.24 3.51
CA ILE A 20 1.95 -9.96 4.17
C ILE A 20 0.70 -9.11 3.97
N THR A 21 -0.24 -9.58 3.16
CA THR A 21 -1.46 -8.83 2.83
C THR A 21 -2.58 -9.15 3.82
N VAL A 22 -3.21 -8.10 4.34
CA VAL A 22 -4.35 -8.21 5.26
C VAL A 22 -5.48 -7.31 4.76
N ARG A 23 -6.68 -7.87 4.65
CA ARG A 23 -7.90 -7.14 4.29
C ARG A 23 -8.85 -7.12 5.48
N THR A 24 -9.30 -5.92 5.83
CA THR A 24 -10.17 -5.70 6.99
C THR A 24 -11.43 -4.94 6.60
N ASN A 25 -12.59 -5.41 7.05
CA ASN A 25 -13.84 -4.67 6.94
C ASN A 25 -13.98 -3.71 8.12
N ILE A 26 -13.85 -2.40 7.86
CA ILE A 26 -13.86 -1.38 8.92
C ILE A 26 -15.24 -1.12 9.54
N ASP A 27 -16.33 -1.49 8.85
CA ASP A 27 -17.69 -1.36 9.40
C ASP A 27 -17.91 -2.35 10.55
N ARG A 28 -17.27 -3.52 10.45
CA ARG A 28 -17.23 -4.54 11.50
C ARG A 28 -16.15 -4.23 12.54
N GLU A 29 -14.95 -3.86 12.09
CA GLU A 29 -13.77 -3.66 12.93
C GLU A 29 -13.51 -2.17 13.24
N LYS A 30 -14.47 -1.51 13.89
CA LYS A 30 -14.41 -0.06 14.17
C LYS A 30 -13.18 0.39 14.96
N LYS A 31 -12.64 -0.48 15.83
CA LYS A 31 -11.40 -0.20 16.60
C LYS A 31 -10.19 -0.08 15.69
N ILE A 32 -10.09 -0.93 14.67
CA ILE A 32 -9.00 -0.89 13.68
C ILE A 32 -9.09 0.42 12.89
N ALA A 33 -10.30 0.78 12.44
CA ALA A 33 -10.53 2.05 11.72
C ALA A 33 -10.04 3.27 12.53
N SER A 34 -10.34 3.30 13.84
CA SER A 34 -9.93 4.37 14.73
C SER A 34 -8.41 4.39 14.95
N ASN A 35 -7.79 3.24 15.28
CA ASN A 35 -6.35 3.14 15.55
C ASN A 35 -5.46 3.48 14.34
N TYR A 36 -5.97 3.21 13.15
CA TYR A 36 -5.32 3.50 11.88
C TYR A 36 -5.84 4.79 11.21
N TYR A 37 -6.63 5.59 11.93
CA TYR A 37 -7.18 6.87 11.45
C TYR A 37 -7.78 6.79 10.04
N VAL A 38 -8.47 5.69 9.73
CA VAL A 38 -9.09 5.48 8.42
C VAL A 38 -10.32 6.37 8.31
N ARG A 39 -10.24 7.40 7.46
CA ARG A 39 -11.33 8.38 7.24
C ARG A 39 -12.00 8.25 5.87
N THR A 40 -11.30 7.64 4.91
CA THR A 40 -11.74 7.51 3.53
C THR A 40 -11.55 6.06 3.09
N LEU A 41 -12.45 5.54 2.26
CA LEU A 41 -12.31 4.21 1.69
C LEU A 41 -12.15 4.27 0.16
N PRO A 42 -11.43 3.32 -0.45
CA PRO A 42 -10.53 2.37 0.22
C PRO A 42 -9.33 3.09 0.86
N THR A 43 -8.69 2.50 1.86
CA THR A 43 -7.39 2.97 2.39
C THR A 43 -6.43 1.79 2.47
N SER A 44 -5.23 1.95 1.90
CA SER A 44 -4.14 0.98 2.05
C SER A 44 -3.14 1.49 3.08
N TRP A 45 -2.77 0.64 4.04
CA TRP A 45 -1.72 0.94 5.03
C TRP A 45 -0.50 0.07 4.78
N PHE A 46 0.68 0.67 4.87
CA PHE A 46 1.96 -0.02 4.79
C PHE A 46 2.67 0.08 6.14
N LEU A 47 3.09 -1.06 6.67
CA LEU A 47 3.67 -1.21 7.99
C LEU A 47 5.00 -1.98 7.87
N GLU A 48 5.91 -1.71 8.81
CA GLU A 48 7.07 -2.54 9.07
C GLU A 48 6.68 -3.82 9.83
N PRO A 49 7.53 -4.88 9.83
CA PRO A 49 7.25 -6.12 10.54
C PRO A 49 7.02 -5.97 12.05
N ASP A 50 7.55 -4.90 12.65
CA ASP A 50 7.35 -4.58 14.08
C ASP A 50 6.03 -3.83 14.36
N GLY A 51 5.24 -3.54 13.32
CA GLY A 51 3.99 -2.79 13.41
C GLY A 51 4.16 -1.27 13.28
N SER A 52 5.38 -0.77 13.09
CA SER A 52 5.63 0.65 12.85
C SER A 52 4.99 1.10 11.53
N LYS A 53 4.37 2.28 11.54
CA LYS A 53 3.64 2.83 10.39
C LYS A 53 4.62 3.45 9.38
N ILE A 54 4.61 2.97 8.14
CA ILE A 54 5.39 3.55 7.05
C ILE A 54 4.60 4.70 6.41
N THR A 55 3.46 4.36 5.81
CA THR A 55 2.58 5.33 5.13
C THR A 55 1.20 4.75 4.90
N ASN A 56 0.24 5.60 4.56
CA ASN A 56 -1.07 5.20 4.10
C ASN A 56 -1.45 5.92 2.81
N ILE A 57 -2.29 5.24 2.03
CA ILE A 57 -2.81 5.75 0.77
C ILE A 57 -4.33 5.75 0.90
N PRO A 58 -4.92 6.92 1.18
CA PRO A 58 -6.36 7.07 1.16
C PRO A 58 -6.86 7.19 -0.29
N GLY A 59 -8.02 6.57 -0.55
CA GLY A 59 -8.69 6.63 -1.83
C GLY A 59 -8.12 5.67 -2.89
N TYR A 60 -8.63 5.82 -4.11
CA TYR A 60 -8.25 4.99 -5.24
C TYR A 60 -6.91 5.42 -5.85
N VAL A 61 -6.08 4.43 -6.20
CA VAL A 61 -4.87 4.60 -7.02
C VAL A 61 -4.93 3.62 -8.18
N ASN A 62 -4.59 4.06 -9.40
CA ASN A 62 -4.59 3.19 -10.58
C ASN A 62 -3.49 2.11 -10.48
N PRO A 63 -3.64 0.96 -11.16
CA PRO A 63 -2.73 -0.19 -11.05
C PRO A 63 -1.25 0.16 -11.27
N ASP A 64 -0.91 0.93 -12.31
CA ASP A 64 0.50 1.26 -12.62
C ASP A 64 1.16 2.06 -11.49
N THR A 65 0.47 3.07 -10.97
CA THR A 65 0.97 3.88 -9.86
C THR A 65 1.07 3.04 -8.60
N PHE A 66 0.08 2.17 -8.36
CA PHE A 66 0.08 1.28 -7.20
C PHE A 66 1.27 0.32 -7.23
N LEU A 67 1.59 -0.25 -8.39
CA LEU A 67 2.75 -1.12 -8.59
C LEU A 67 4.07 -0.39 -8.31
N VAL A 68 4.24 0.85 -8.77
CA VAL A 68 5.44 1.66 -8.45
C VAL A 68 5.58 1.89 -6.95
N ILE A 69 4.46 2.17 -6.28
CA ILE A 69 4.43 2.32 -4.82
C ILE A 69 4.84 1.01 -4.14
N LEU A 70 4.31 -0.13 -4.57
CA LEU A 70 4.69 -1.42 -4.02
C LEU A 70 6.19 -1.67 -4.17
N LYS A 71 6.76 -1.41 -5.37
CA LYS A 71 8.20 -1.53 -5.63
C LYS A 71 9.02 -0.61 -4.73
N TYR A 72 8.58 0.63 -4.54
CA TYR A 72 9.22 1.62 -3.67
C TYR A 72 9.22 1.22 -2.18
N ILE A 73 8.13 0.63 -1.69
CA ILE A 73 8.05 0.13 -0.32
C ILE A 73 8.89 -1.13 -0.16
N ALA A 74 8.75 -2.10 -1.09
CA ALA A 74 9.47 -3.37 -1.06
C ALA A 74 10.99 -3.20 -1.14
N SER A 75 11.49 -2.20 -1.88
CA SER A 75 12.92 -1.90 -1.96
C SER A 75 13.50 -1.23 -0.72
N GLY A 76 12.66 -0.79 0.23
CA GLY A 76 13.10 0.04 1.36
C GLY A 76 13.50 1.46 0.98
N SER A 77 13.23 1.90 -0.26
CA SER A 77 13.62 3.23 -0.75
C SER A 77 12.98 4.36 0.05
N TYR A 78 11.81 4.11 0.66
CA TYR A 78 11.12 5.06 1.53
C TYR A 78 11.91 5.54 2.74
N LYS A 79 12.98 4.83 3.13
CA LYS A 79 13.87 5.25 4.22
C LYS A 79 14.88 6.31 3.78
N ARG A 80 15.05 6.53 2.47
CA ARG A 80 16.16 7.30 1.90
C ARG A 80 15.71 8.42 0.97
N MET A 81 14.56 8.27 0.33
CA MET A 81 14.03 9.21 -0.65
C MET A 81 12.50 9.23 -0.58
N THR A 82 11.89 10.21 -1.24
CA THR A 82 10.45 10.33 -1.41
C THR A 82 9.95 9.51 -2.61
N LEU A 83 8.64 9.22 -2.64
CA LEU A 83 8.01 8.53 -3.77
C LEU A 83 8.21 9.27 -5.10
N LYS A 84 8.19 10.61 -5.07
CA LYS A 84 8.40 11.45 -6.27
C LYS A 84 9.82 11.29 -6.82
N GLU A 85 10.82 11.27 -5.95
CA GLU A 85 12.22 11.05 -6.33
C GLU A 85 12.41 9.63 -6.89
N PHE A 86 11.81 8.63 -6.24
CA PHE A 86 11.83 7.26 -6.75
C PHE A 86 11.19 7.16 -8.15
N PHE A 87 10.03 7.79 -8.35
CA PHE A 87 9.34 7.81 -9.64
C PHE A 87 10.19 8.46 -10.74
N THR A 88 10.94 9.52 -10.41
CA THR A 88 11.82 10.21 -11.36
C THR A 88 13.05 9.38 -11.71
N SER A 89 13.56 8.56 -10.78
CA SER A 89 14.74 7.69 -10.98
C SER A 89 14.49 6.47 -11.87
N GLN A 90 13.23 6.12 -12.12
CA GLN A 90 12.80 4.98 -12.93
C GLN A 90 12.44 5.36 -14.38
N LYS A 91 12.58 6.65 -14.74
CA LYS A 91 12.38 7.18 -16.10
C LYS A 91 13.72 7.34 -16.81
#